data_AF-A0AA35XXM3-F1
#
_entry.id   AF-A0AA35XXM3-F1
#
_cell.length_a   1.000
_cell.length_b   1.000
_cell.length_c   1.000
_cell.angle_alpha   90.00
_cell.angle_beta   90.00
_cell.angle_gamma   90.00
#
_symmetry.space_group_name_H-M   'P 1'
#
loop_
_entity.id
_entity.type
_entity.pdbx_description
1 polymer ?
#
loop_
_entity_poly.entity_id
_entity_poly.type
_entity_poly.pdbx_seq_one_letter_code
_entity_poly.pdbx_strand_id
1 'polypeptide(L)' 'MSAGVAGPKTLAALRQETDGHYLALLFALASRQSLAYRSFSNFQRFGSGWIKRLEARLDAAIALAQGRVPAV' A
#
# COMPACT_ATOMS: atom_id res chain seq x y z
N MET A 1 -6.51 -8.83 17.49
CA MET A 1 -7.37 -8.64 16.30
C MET A 1 -7.37 -7.17 15.92
N SER A 2 -7.10 -6.80 14.67
CA SER A 2 -7.34 -5.42 14.23
C SER A 2 -8.84 -5.26 13.94
N ALA A 3 -9.45 -4.16 14.41
CA ALA A 3 -10.90 -3.95 14.28
C ALA A 3 -11.36 -3.67 12.84
N GLY A 4 -10.44 -3.65 11.86
CA GLY A 4 -10.75 -3.32 10.45
C GLY A 4 -11.19 -1.87 10.20
N VAL A 5 -11.27 -1.04 11.24
CA VAL A 5 -11.75 0.34 11.17
C VAL A 5 -10.60 1.31 11.42
N ALA A 6 -10.38 2.25 10.50
CA ALA A 6 -9.50 3.38 10.71
C ALA A 6 -10.22 4.42 11.59
N GLY A 7 -9.89 4.43 12.88
CA GLY A 7 -10.48 5.36 13.85
C GLY A 7 -9.53 6.48 14.28
N PRO A 8 -9.94 7.34 15.22
CA PRO A 8 -9.11 8.45 15.73
C PRO A 8 -7.73 8.01 16.19
N LYS A 9 -7.62 6.84 16.83
CA LYS A 9 -6.34 6.26 17.27
C LYS A 9 -5.41 5.89 16.10
N THR A 10 -5.98 5.35 15.01
CA THR A 10 -5.22 5.02 13.80
C THR A 10 -4.70 6.28 13.12
N LEU A 11 -5.52 7.33 13.04
CA LEU A 11 -5.13 8.62 12.48
C LEU A 11 -4.05 9.31 13.33
N ALA A 12 -4.17 9.24 14.66
CA ALA A 12 -3.17 9.78 15.57
C ALA A 12 -1.82 9.04 15.43
N ALA A 13 -1.85 7.71 15.31
CA ALA A 13 -0.64 6.92 15.09
C ALA A 13 0.05 7.30 13.77
N LEU A 14 -0.70 7.47 12.68
CA LEU A 14 -0.15 7.95 11.41
C LEU A 14 0.50 9.33 11.55
N ARG A 15 -0.13 10.28 12.25
CA ARG A 15 0.44 11.62 12.47
C ARG A 15 1.73 11.64 13.29
N GLN A 16 1.94 10.65 14.14
CA GLN A 16 3.16 10.54 14.96
C GLN A 16 4.31 9.86 14.23
N GLU A 17 4.05 9.30 13.05
CA GLU A 17 5.03 8.63 12.22
C GLU A 17 6.00 9.63 11.57
N THR A 18 7.29 9.34 11.62
CA THR A 18 8.33 10.18 11.00
C THR A 18 8.53 9.86 9.52
N ASP A 19 9.05 10.81 8.75
CA ASP A 19 9.15 10.78 7.28
C ASP A 19 9.87 9.53 6.70
N GLY A 20 10.63 8.78 7.51
CA GLY A 20 11.29 7.52 7.09
C GLY A 20 10.42 6.26 7.19
N HIS A 21 9.46 6.20 8.12
CA HIS A 21 8.64 5.00 8.35
C HIS A 21 7.47 4.87 7.37
N TYR A 22 7.06 5.97 6.73
CA TYR A 22 6.02 5.92 5.70
C TYR A 22 6.39 5.01 4.53
N LEU A 23 7.65 5.04 4.07
CA LEU A 23 8.11 4.15 2.99
C LEU A 23 8.01 2.68 3.41
N ALA A 24 8.43 2.34 4.63
CA ALA A 24 8.33 0.99 5.15
C ALA A 24 6.87 0.52 5.24
N LEU A 25 5.95 1.39 5.69
CA LEU A 25 4.51 1.10 5.72
C LEU A 25 3.94 0.86 4.32
N LEU A 26 4.33 1.65 3.32
CA LEU A 26 3.90 1.48 1.93
C LEU A 26 4.35 0.12 1.35
N PHE A 27 5.62 -0.25 1.55
CA PHE A 27 6.13 -1.56 1.11
C PHE A 27 5.47 -2.73 1.86
N ALA A 28 5.26 -2.60 3.16
CA ALA A 28 4.58 -3.62 3.96
C ALA A 28 3.13 -3.83 3.49
N LEU A 29 2.41 -2.74 3.21
CA LEU A 29 1.04 -2.79 2.70
C LEU A 29 1.00 -3.44 1.31
N ALA A 30 1.89 -3.04 0.40
CA ALA A 30 1.96 -3.61 -0.95
C ALA A 30 2.30 -5.11 -0.90
N SER A 31 3.22 -5.53 -0.04
CA SER A 31 3.58 -6.94 0.14
C SER A 31 2.39 -7.76 0.64
N ARG A 32 1.65 -7.25 1.63
CA ARG A 32 0.43 -7.90 2.14
C ARG A 32 -0.66 -7.98 1.07
N GLN A 33 -0.83 -6.93 0.26
CA GLN A 33 -1.81 -6.92 -0.82
C GLN A 33 -1.43 -7.88 -1.96
N SER A 34 -0.16 -7.97 -2.32
CA SER A 34 0.36 -8.94 -3.30
C SER A 34 0.11 -10.38 -2.85
N LEU A 35 0.38 -10.69 -1.58
CA LEU A 35 0.10 -12.00 -1.01
C LEU A 35 -1.40 -12.32 -1.04
N ALA A 36 -2.25 -11.35 -0.68
CA ALA A 36 -3.70 -11.52 -0.75
C ALA A 36 -4.19 -11.79 -2.19
N TYR A 37 -3.73 -11.02 -3.18
CA TYR A 37 -4.08 -11.23 -4.58
C TYR A 37 -3.70 -12.62 -5.06
N ARG A 38 -2.49 -13.10 -4.71
CA ARG A 38 -2.01 -14.43 -5.08
C ARG A 38 -2.86 -15.56 -4.49
N SER A 39 -3.59 -15.31 -3.40
CA SER A 39 -4.50 -16.28 -2.79
C SER A 39 -5.87 -16.41 -3.47
N PHE A 40 -6.21 -15.49 -4.40
CA PHE A 40 -7.51 -15.49 -5.05
C PHE A 40 -7.60 -16.54 -6.17
N SER A 41 -8.75 -17.19 -6.28
CA SER A 41 -9.01 -18.25 -7.27
C SER A 41 -8.76 -17.81 -8.71
N ASN A 42 -9.03 -16.54 -9.03
CA ASN A 42 -8.92 -16.00 -10.38
C ASN A 42 -7.55 -15.35 -10.66
N PHE A 43 -6.56 -15.52 -9.77
CA PHE A 43 -5.24 -14.92 -9.92
C PHE A 43 -4.54 -15.37 -11.21
N GLN A 44 -4.71 -16.61 -11.65
CA GLN A 44 -4.11 -17.07 -12.91
C GLN A 44 -4.59 -16.28 -14.14
N ARG A 45 -5.85 -15.80 -14.12
CA ARG A 45 -6.45 -15.07 -15.24
C ARG A 45 -6.17 -13.56 -15.19
N PHE A 46 -6.18 -12.97 -13.99
CA PHE A 46 -6.14 -11.50 -13.84
C PHE A 46 -4.96 -10.98 -13.00
N GLY A 47 -4.20 -11.89 -12.39
CA GLY A 47 -3.20 -11.57 -11.37
C GLY A 47 -2.08 -10.68 -11.87
N SER A 48 -1.61 -10.89 -13.10
CA SER A 48 -0.59 -10.02 -13.72
C SER A 48 -1.05 -8.57 -13.78
N GLY A 49 -2.30 -8.32 -14.18
CA GLY A 49 -2.88 -6.98 -14.21
C GLY A 49 -3.09 -6.38 -12.82
N TRP A 50 -3.41 -7.21 -11.82
CA TRP A 50 -3.54 -6.75 -10.43
C TRP A 50 -2.19 -6.34 -9.84
N ILE A 51 -1.14 -7.14 -10.07
CA ILE A 51 0.22 -6.85 -9.61
C ILE A 51 0.76 -5.59 -10.30
N LYS A 52 0.61 -5.46 -11.61
CA LYS A 52 1.06 -4.25 -12.34
C LYS A 52 0.38 -2.97 -11.81
N ARG A 53 -0.92 -3.03 -11.50
CA ARG A 53 -1.62 -1.88 -10.89
C ARG A 53 -1.20 -1.63 -9.45
N LEU A 54 -0.83 -2.67 -8.70
CA LEU A 54 -0.30 -2.53 -7.36
C LEU A 54 1.06 -1.83 -7.37
N GLU A 55 1.95 -2.23 -8.27
CA GLU A 55 3.27 -1.61 -8.48
C GLU A 55 3.12 -0.13 -8.84
N ALA A 56 2.26 0.20 -9.82
CA ALA A 56 2.01 1.60 -10.19
C ALA A 56 1.46 2.45 -9.02
N ARG A 57 0.59 1.89 -8.18
CA ARG A 57 0.12 2.58 -6.97
C ARG A 57 1.21 2.77 -5.93
N LEU A 58 2.10 1.79 -5.77
CA LEU A 58 3.23 1.89 -4.85
C LEU A 58 4.20 2.99 -5.31
N ASP A 59 4.53 3.03 -6.59
CA ASP A 59 5.40 4.06 -7.17
C ASP A 59 4.81 5.47 -6.97
N ALA A 60 3.51 5.64 -7.24
CA ALA A 60 2.81 6.90 -7.01
C ALA A 60 2.80 7.30 -5.53
N ALA A 61 2.58 6.35 -4.62
CA ALA A 61 2.59 6.60 -3.18
C ALA A 61 3.98 7.00 -2.66
N ILE A 62 5.04 6.36 -3.17
CA ILE A 62 6.43 6.71 -2.85
C ILE A 62 6.75 8.12 -3.36
N ALA A 63 6.32 8.47 -4.58
CA ALA A 63 6.51 9.82 -5.11
C ALA A 63 5.85 10.87 -4.20
N LEU A 64 4.59 10.65 -3.80
CA LEU A 64 3.88 11.55 -2.89
C LEU A 64 4.55 11.65 -1.51
N ALA A 65 4.98 10.53 -0.93
CA ALA A 65 5.67 10.51 0.35
C ALA A 65 6.99 11.30 0.32
N GLN A 66 7.60 11.43 -0.85
CA GLN A 66 8.82 12.21 -1.06
C GLN A 66 8.55 13.63 -1.57
N GLY A 67 7.29 14.09 -1.55
CA GLY A 67 6.91 15.42 -2.01
C GLY A 67 7.00 15.62 -3.53
N ARG A 68 6.99 14.53 -4.32
CA ARG A 68 7.09 14.54 -5.78
C ARG A 68 5.72 14.31 -6.42
N VAL A 69 5.51 14.88 -7.61
CA VAL A 69 4.31 14.63 -8.43
C VAL A 69 4.45 13.25 -9.09
N PRO A 70 3.46 12.33 -8.95
CA PRO A 70 3.47 11.04 -9.63
C PRO A 70 3.42 11.21 -11.15
N ALA A 71 4.18 10.38 -11.89
CA ALA A 71 4.01 10.27 -13.33
C ALA A 71 2.71 9.51 -13.62
N VAL A 72 1.82 10.11 -14.41
CA VAL A 72 0.54 9.53 -14.85
C VAL A 72 0.74 8.64 -16.05
#